data_AF-A0A2E9R7V7-F1
#
_entry.id   AF-A0A2E9R7V7-F1
#
_cell.length_a   1.000
_cell.length_b   1.000
_cell.length_c   1.000
_cell.angle_alpha   90.00
_cell.angle_beta   90.00
_cell.angle_gamma   90.00
#
_symmetry.space_group_name_H-M   'P 1'
#
loop_
_entity.id
_entity.type
_entity.pdbx_description
1 polymer ?
#
loop_
_entity_poly.entity_id
_entity_poly.type
_entity_poly.pdbx_seq_one_letter_code
_entity_poly.pdbx_strand_id
1 'polypeptide(L)'
;MHTKYHQYFLPHLNHHLHGALDATHLWCSALDTIFHDAQYLIQNSPNRQHITTTIGVCSHWLRPHQTRWKASGGFAWPIGYKGHPLSRSGLPEYDWYETWRWDSIEQVWRITDKTSPKNNKKRQQMNLSVTFPARTARHQQAVVHTRWTPGSPIKTNEELLEYYAFRKKDEKTWTLEATLHNQKTKQHYELSTQYEQENPP
;
A
#
# COMPACT_ATOMS: atom_id res chain seq x y z
N MET A 1 -9.89 3.09 19.56
CA MET A 1 -10.42 2.16 18.53
C MET A 1 -9.57 2.33 17.29
N HIS A 2 -8.91 1.27 16.83
CA HIS A 2 -8.16 1.32 15.57
C HIS A 2 -9.11 1.29 14.37
N THR A 3 -8.95 2.23 13.46
CA THR A 3 -9.74 2.31 12.23
C THR A 3 -9.45 1.09 11.37
N LYS A 4 -10.49 0.33 11.01
CA LYS A 4 -10.37 -0.83 10.13
C LYS A 4 -10.48 -0.38 8.68
N TYR A 5 -9.38 0.08 8.11
CA TYR A 5 -9.33 0.61 6.75
C TYR A 5 -9.84 -0.34 5.68
N HIS A 6 -9.62 -1.64 5.86
CA HIS A 6 -10.16 -2.64 4.94
C HIS A 6 -11.69 -2.55 4.79
N GLN A 7 -12.43 -2.07 5.79
CA GLN A 7 -13.89 -1.89 5.70
C GLN A 7 -14.30 -0.79 4.71
N TYR A 8 -13.43 0.19 4.43
CA TYR A 8 -13.68 1.23 3.43
C TYR A 8 -13.41 0.73 2.01
N PHE A 9 -12.40 -0.14 1.84
CA PHE A 9 -11.93 -0.52 0.52
C PHE A 9 -12.49 -1.86 0.05
N LEU A 10 -12.50 -2.89 0.91
CA LEU A 10 -12.85 -4.25 0.52
C LEU A 10 -14.24 -4.41 -0.10
N PRO A 11 -15.31 -3.75 0.40
CA PRO A 11 -16.63 -3.86 -0.23
C PRO A 11 -16.61 -3.51 -1.73
N HIS A 12 -15.71 -2.62 -2.12
CA HIS A 12 -15.56 -2.16 -3.50
C HIS A 12 -14.49 -2.90 -4.29
N LEU A 13 -13.54 -3.52 -3.60
CA LEU A 13 -12.51 -4.37 -4.21
C LEU A 13 -12.98 -5.79 -4.46
N ASN A 14 -13.98 -6.27 -3.71
CA ASN A 14 -14.36 -7.68 -3.68
C ASN A 14 -14.78 -8.27 -5.04
N HIS A 15 -15.29 -7.44 -5.96
CA HIS A 15 -15.64 -7.90 -7.31
C HIS A 15 -14.42 -8.23 -8.17
N HIS A 16 -13.25 -7.65 -7.85
CA HIS A 16 -11.98 -7.95 -8.50
C HIS A 16 -11.19 -9.07 -7.80
N LEU A 17 -11.49 -9.36 -6.54
CA LEU A 17 -10.80 -10.40 -5.77
C LEU A 17 -11.35 -11.77 -6.11
N HIS A 18 -10.49 -12.67 -6.60
CA HIS A 18 -10.90 -14.04 -6.83
C HIS A 18 -10.62 -14.87 -5.57
N GLY A 19 -11.66 -15.22 -4.80
CA GLY A 19 -11.49 -15.89 -3.49
C GLY A 19 -10.67 -17.18 -3.50
N ALA A 20 -10.53 -17.87 -4.64
CA ALA A 20 -9.66 -19.04 -4.79
C ALA A 20 -8.19 -18.71 -5.13
N LEU A 21 -7.93 -17.49 -5.59
CA LEU A 21 -6.61 -17.03 -6.04
C LEU A 21 -6.02 -15.99 -5.09
N ASP A 22 -6.83 -15.17 -4.45
CA ASP A 22 -6.38 -14.05 -3.62
C ASP A 22 -6.70 -14.27 -2.14
N ALA A 23 -5.69 -14.08 -1.29
CA ALA A 23 -5.82 -14.27 0.15
C ALA A 23 -6.48 -13.04 0.78
N THR A 24 -7.81 -13.04 0.96
CA THR A 24 -8.56 -11.91 1.55
C THR A 24 -7.96 -11.40 2.87
N HIS A 25 -7.46 -12.31 3.71
CA HIS A 25 -6.82 -11.93 4.98
C HIS A 25 -5.53 -11.12 4.82
N LEU A 26 -4.74 -11.37 3.77
CA LEU A 26 -3.59 -10.52 3.44
C LEU A 26 -4.06 -9.11 3.09
N TRP A 27 -5.13 -8.99 2.29
CA TRP A 27 -5.70 -7.69 1.93
C TRP A 27 -6.18 -6.91 3.15
N CYS A 28 -6.88 -7.57 4.08
CA CYS A 28 -7.29 -6.94 5.33
C CYS A 28 -6.08 -6.38 6.10
N SER A 29 -5.10 -7.24 6.41
CA SER A 29 -3.92 -6.86 7.18
C SER A 29 -3.11 -5.74 6.51
N ALA A 30 -2.91 -5.84 5.19
CA ALA A 30 -2.14 -4.87 4.45
C ALA A 30 -2.85 -3.52 4.32
N LEU A 31 -4.15 -3.50 4.01
CA LEU A 31 -4.91 -2.26 3.94
C LEU A 31 -4.94 -1.57 5.29
N ASP A 32 -5.18 -2.30 6.38
CA ASP A 32 -5.16 -1.71 7.72
C ASP A 32 -3.81 -1.12 8.07
N THR A 33 -2.73 -1.86 7.82
CA THR A 33 -1.36 -1.40 8.12
C THR A 33 -1.00 -0.15 7.31
N ILE A 34 -1.11 -0.25 5.99
CA ILE A 34 -0.65 0.80 5.05
C ILE A 34 -1.46 2.08 5.22
N PHE A 35 -2.77 1.96 5.43
CA PHE A 35 -3.61 3.15 5.55
C PHE A 35 -3.57 3.80 6.93
N HIS A 36 -3.17 3.09 7.99
CA HIS A 36 -2.77 3.75 9.24
C HIS A 36 -1.52 4.61 9.03
N ASP A 37 -0.49 4.09 8.36
CA ASP A 37 0.72 4.87 8.04
C ASP A 37 0.37 6.07 7.14
N ALA A 38 -0.47 5.85 6.12
CA ALA A 38 -0.94 6.92 5.25
C ALA A 38 -1.72 7.98 6.03
N GLN A 39 -2.61 7.59 6.95
CA GLN A 39 -3.34 8.52 7.80
C GLN A 39 -2.40 9.40 8.62
N TYR A 40 -1.37 8.79 9.22
CA TYR A 40 -0.34 9.54 9.95
C TYR A 40 0.33 10.58 9.05
N LEU A 41 0.74 10.20 7.84
CA LEU A 41 1.35 11.14 6.88
C LEU A 41 0.40 12.27 6.50
N ILE A 42 -0.87 11.96 6.24
CA ILE A 42 -1.89 12.94 5.84
C ILE A 42 -2.20 13.92 6.99
N GLN A 43 -2.36 13.42 8.22
CA GLN A 43 -2.69 14.24 9.38
C GLN A 43 -1.55 15.20 9.74
N ASN A 44 -0.30 14.79 9.54
CA ASN A 44 0.89 15.61 9.78
C ASN A 44 1.31 16.45 8.57
N SER A 45 0.51 16.46 7.49
CA SER A 45 0.78 17.31 6.33
C SER A 45 0.30 18.75 6.55
N PRO A 46 1.10 19.75 6.15
CA PRO A 46 0.66 21.15 6.13
C PRO A 46 -0.44 21.39 5.06
N ASN A 47 -0.62 20.48 4.11
CA ASN A 47 -1.56 20.66 2.99
C ASN A 47 -2.36 19.37 2.74
N ARG A 48 -3.46 19.20 3.49
CA ARG A 48 -4.32 18.01 3.46
C ARG A 48 -5.26 17.93 2.25
N GLN A 49 -5.10 18.82 1.27
CA GLN A 49 -6.03 18.95 0.16
C GLN A 49 -5.56 18.13 -1.05
N HIS A 50 -6.49 17.45 -1.73
CA HIS A 50 -6.27 16.73 -3.00
C HIS A 50 -5.36 15.50 -2.89
N ILE A 51 -5.62 14.66 -1.89
CA ILE A 51 -4.99 13.33 -1.75
C ILE A 51 -5.90 12.27 -2.36
N THR A 52 -5.32 11.42 -3.19
CA THR A 52 -5.94 10.20 -3.70
C THR A 52 -5.11 8.98 -3.38
N THR A 53 -5.73 7.81 -3.49
CA THR A 53 -5.02 6.54 -3.46
C THR A 53 -5.49 5.67 -4.62
N THR A 54 -4.55 4.93 -5.19
CA THR A 54 -4.80 3.90 -6.19
C THR A 54 -4.44 2.55 -5.56
N ILE A 55 -5.38 1.61 -5.52
CA ILE A 55 -5.14 0.25 -5.03
C ILE A 55 -5.32 -0.71 -6.21
N GLY A 56 -4.33 -1.55 -6.48
CA GLY A 56 -4.39 -2.48 -7.60
C GLY A 56 -3.54 -3.73 -7.43
N VAL A 57 -3.70 -4.67 -8.35
CA VAL A 57 -3.00 -5.95 -8.40
C VAL A 57 -2.03 -6.00 -9.56
N CYS A 58 -0.89 -6.64 -9.35
CA CYS A 58 0.07 -6.89 -10.41
C CYS A 58 0.49 -8.37 -10.48
N SER A 59 0.20 -9.01 -11.62
CA SER A 59 0.63 -10.38 -11.93
C SER A 59 2.09 -10.49 -12.38
N HIS A 60 2.69 -9.37 -12.79
CA HIS A 60 4.05 -9.29 -13.35
C HIS A 60 5.17 -9.18 -12.32
N TRP A 61 4.89 -9.31 -11.02
CA TRP A 61 5.93 -9.30 -10.01
C TRP A 61 6.94 -10.43 -10.24
N LEU A 62 8.18 -9.99 -10.46
CA LEU A 62 9.27 -10.85 -10.86
C LEU A 62 9.61 -11.84 -9.75
N ARG A 63 9.86 -13.08 -10.19
CA ARG A 63 9.78 -14.29 -9.39
C ARG A 63 10.58 -14.23 -8.05
N PRO A 64 10.08 -14.87 -6.98
CA PRO A 64 10.76 -14.98 -5.66
C PRO A 64 12.18 -15.55 -5.63
N HIS A 65 12.66 -16.11 -6.74
CA HIS A 65 13.87 -16.93 -6.78
C HIS A 65 15.12 -16.20 -7.26
N GLN A 66 15.00 -15.01 -7.84
CA GLN A 66 16.16 -14.31 -8.43
C GLN A 66 16.79 -13.28 -7.48
N THR A 67 15.98 -12.58 -6.69
CA THR A 67 16.46 -11.59 -5.72
C THR A 67 15.60 -11.67 -4.47
N ARG A 68 16.22 -11.66 -3.29
CA ARG A 68 15.52 -11.80 -2.00
C ARG A 68 15.84 -10.62 -1.08
N TRP A 69 14.81 -10.08 -0.44
CA TRP A 69 14.97 -9.24 0.73
C TRP A 69 15.26 -10.13 1.94
N LYS A 70 16.48 -10.13 2.49
CA LYS A 70 16.86 -11.09 3.53
C LYS A 70 16.23 -10.86 4.92
N ALA A 71 15.51 -9.75 5.14
CA ALA A 71 14.84 -9.53 6.42
C ALA A 71 13.84 -10.65 6.74
N SER A 72 13.74 -11.01 8.02
CA SER A 72 12.77 -11.96 8.60
C SER A 72 12.57 -13.26 7.77
N GLY A 73 13.67 -13.90 7.37
CA GLY A 73 13.66 -15.20 6.69
C GLY A 73 13.56 -15.16 5.16
N GLY A 74 13.56 -13.97 4.55
CA GLY A 74 13.67 -13.82 3.10
C GLY A 74 12.33 -13.59 2.39
N PHE A 75 12.12 -12.41 1.81
CA PHE A 75 10.96 -12.11 0.95
C PHE A 75 11.37 -12.02 -0.51
N ALA A 76 10.44 -12.36 -1.42
CA ALA A 76 10.59 -12.11 -2.84
C ALA A 76 10.83 -10.61 -3.05
N TRP A 77 11.94 -10.26 -3.70
CA TRP A 77 12.20 -8.85 -3.98
C TRP A 77 11.31 -8.40 -5.15
N PRO A 78 10.46 -7.38 -4.97
CA PRO A 78 9.55 -6.91 -6.01
C PRO A 78 10.28 -6.00 -7.04
N ILE A 79 11.46 -6.40 -7.54
CA ILE A 79 12.05 -5.75 -8.72
C ILE A 79 11.67 -6.55 -9.95
N GLY A 80 11.06 -5.84 -10.89
CA GLY A 80 10.96 -6.27 -12.28
C GLY A 80 10.85 -5.16 -13.31
N TYR A 81 10.69 -3.93 -12.83
CA TYR A 81 10.47 -2.75 -13.65
C TYR A 81 11.82 -2.05 -13.81
N LYS A 82 12.45 -2.22 -14.99
CA LYS A 82 13.77 -1.64 -15.32
C LYS A 82 13.69 -0.16 -15.73
N GLY A 83 12.51 0.45 -15.65
CA GLY A 83 12.30 1.84 -16.02
C GLY A 83 12.62 2.84 -14.92
N HIS A 84 12.80 4.09 -15.31
CA HIS A 84 12.80 5.23 -14.39
C HIS A 84 11.49 5.22 -13.56
N PRO A 85 11.48 5.58 -12.27
CA PRO A 85 10.26 5.60 -11.46
C PRO A 85 9.14 6.47 -12.05
N LEU A 86 9.47 7.48 -12.86
CA LEU A 86 8.48 8.31 -13.59
C LEU A 86 8.12 7.78 -14.99
N SER A 87 8.69 6.66 -15.41
CA SER A 87 8.40 6.02 -16.70
C SER A 87 7.41 4.86 -16.51
N ARG A 88 6.61 4.58 -17.55
CA ARG A 88 5.66 3.45 -17.54
C ARG A 88 6.33 2.10 -17.25
N SER A 89 7.61 1.95 -17.58
CA SER A 89 8.40 0.74 -17.33
C SER A 89 9.02 0.67 -15.93
N GLY A 90 8.82 1.69 -15.08
CA GLY A 90 9.26 1.74 -13.67
C GLY A 90 8.13 1.62 -12.65
N LEU A 91 6.89 1.49 -13.12
CA LEU A 91 5.69 1.32 -12.30
C LEU A 91 5.14 -0.11 -12.44
N PRO A 92 4.50 -0.66 -11.40
CA PRO A 92 3.73 -1.88 -11.55
C PRO A 92 2.64 -1.70 -12.60
N GLU A 93 2.62 -2.56 -13.61
CA GLU A 93 1.51 -2.66 -14.55
C GLU A 93 0.36 -3.40 -13.86
N TYR A 94 -0.70 -2.66 -13.53
CA TYR A 94 -1.85 -3.22 -12.84
C TYR A 94 -2.70 -4.08 -13.78
N ASP A 95 -3.02 -5.30 -13.36
CA ASP A 95 -4.04 -6.12 -14.01
C ASP A 95 -5.41 -5.42 -13.87
N TRP A 96 -5.64 -4.83 -12.71
CA TRP A 96 -6.75 -3.93 -12.40
C TRP A 96 -6.36 -3.00 -11.25
N TYR A 97 -7.02 -1.85 -11.18
CA TYR A 97 -6.90 -0.93 -10.04
C TYR A 97 -8.19 -0.14 -9.85
N GLU A 98 -8.36 0.37 -8.63
CA GLU A 98 -9.43 1.29 -8.26
C GLU A 98 -8.82 2.53 -7.60
N THR A 99 -9.56 3.64 -7.59
CA THR A 99 -9.07 4.92 -7.03
C THR A 99 -10.07 5.51 -6.04
N TRP A 100 -9.53 6.04 -4.95
CA TRP A 100 -10.27 6.74 -3.91
C TRP A 100 -9.69 8.12 -3.69
N ARG A 101 -10.50 9.01 -3.14
CA ARG A 101 -10.13 10.33 -2.69
C ARG A 101 -10.30 10.43 -1.19
N TRP A 102 -9.35 11.10 -0.55
CA TRP A 102 -9.45 11.46 0.86
C TRP A 102 -10.42 12.63 1.02
N ASP A 103 -11.44 12.43 1.87
CA ASP A 103 -12.28 13.50 2.39
C ASP A 103 -11.60 14.10 3.63
N SER A 104 -11.08 15.31 3.51
CA SER A 104 -10.36 15.96 4.60
C SER A 104 -11.26 16.44 5.74
N ILE A 105 -12.56 16.60 5.49
CA ILE A 105 -13.54 17.08 6.49
C ILE A 105 -13.95 15.91 7.37
N GLU A 106 -14.41 14.84 6.74
CA GLU A 106 -14.89 13.64 7.45
C GLU A 106 -13.76 12.68 7.83
N GLN A 107 -12.55 12.89 7.29
CA GLN A 107 -11.40 12.02 7.48
C GLN A 107 -11.66 10.57 7.06
N VAL A 108 -12.29 10.40 5.90
CA VAL A 108 -12.62 9.09 5.33
C VAL A 108 -12.20 9.00 3.87
N TRP A 109 -11.96 7.77 3.40
CA TRP A 109 -11.74 7.50 1.99
C TRP A 109 -13.08 7.32 1.28
N ARG A 110 -13.27 8.01 0.15
CA ARG A 110 -14.45 7.89 -0.71
C ARG A 110 -14.05 7.47 -2.11
N ILE A 111 -14.86 6.64 -2.76
CA ILE A 111 -14.64 6.31 -4.17
C ILE A 111 -14.66 7.58 -5.00
N THR A 112 -13.70 7.71 -5.90
CA THR A 112 -13.80 8.74 -6.93
C THR A 112 -14.83 8.31 -7.96
N ASP A 113 -15.98 8.97 -8.00
CA ASP A 113 -16.87 8.84 -9.14
C ASP A 113 -16.11 9.23 -10.40
N LYS A 114 -16.11 8.34 -11.40
CA LYS A 114 -15.47 8.56 -12.72
C LYS A 114 -16.01 9.82 -13.43
N THR A 115 -17.07 10.43 -12.91
CA THR A 115 -17.76 11.61 -13.40
C THR A 115 -17.38 12.92 -12.70
N SER A 116 -16.44 12.92 -11.74
CA SER A 116 -16.05 14.16 -11.08
C SER A 116 -15.55 15.20 -12.10
N PRO A 117 -15.98 16.47 -12.02
CA PRO A 117 -15.81 17.42 -13.11
C PRO A 117 -14.35 17.59 -13.47
N LYS A 118 -14.03 17.57 -14.77
CA LYS A 118 -12.71 17.89 -15.37
C LYS A 118 -12.16 19.29 -15.00
N ASN A 119 -12.80 19.98 -14.06
CA ASN A 119 -12.53 21.34 -13.64
C ASN A 119 -12.00 21.35 -12.20
N ASN A 120 -10.76 20.93 -11.99
CA ASN A 120 -9.94 21.53 -10.95
C ASN A 120 -8.52 21.67 -11.44
N LYS A 121 -8.21 22.91 -11.84
CA LYS A 121 -6.93 23.39 -12.35
C LYS A 121 -5.77 22.93 -11.46
N LYS A 122 -4.75 22.30 -12.06
CA LYS A 122 -3.30 22.35 -11.73
C LYS A 122 -2.84 22.21 -10.26
N ARG A 123 -3.68 21.84 -9.29
CA ARG A 123 -3.19 21.53 -7.94
C ARG A 123 -2.50 20.17 -8.00
N GLN A 124 -1.26 20.10 -7.50
CA GLN A 124 -0.51 18.84 -7.42
C GLN A 124 -1.32 17.86 -6.59
N GLN A 125 -1.99 16.93 -7.25
CA GLN A 125 -2.73 15.86 -6.62
C GLN A 125 -1.71 14.83 -6.12
N MET A 126 -1.70 14.61 -4.79
CA MET A 126 -0.84 13.60 -4.20
C MET A 126 -1.52 12.25 -4.33
N ASN A 127 -0.81 11.25 -4.84
CA ASN A 127 -1.35 9.92 -4.99
C ASN A 127 -0.52 8.89 -4.22
N LEU A 128 -1.18 8.12 -3.36
CA LEU A 128 -0.64 6.89 -2.78
C LEU A 128 -1.03 5.71 -3.66
N SER A 129 -0.08 5.17 -4.42
CA SER A 129 -0.24 3.91 -5.13
C SER A 129 0.07 2.74 -4.18
N VAL A 130 -0.84 1.78 -4.07
CA VAL A 130 -0.71 0.53 -3.32
C VAL A 130 -0.86 -0.63 -4.28
N THR A 131 0.16 -1.47 -4.38
CA THR A 131 0.24 -2.57 -5.33
C THR A 131 0.35 -3.90 -4.59
N PHE A 132 -0.62 -4.77 -4.81
CA PHE A 132 -0.64 -6.14 -4.32
C PHE A 132 -0.08 -7.12 -5.36
N PRO A 133 0.56 -8.23 -4.93
CA PRO A 133 0.83 -9.35 -5.82
C PRO A 133 -0.48 -10.02 -6.22
N ALA A 134 -0.57 -10.51 -7.45
CA ALA A 134 -1.64 -11.42 -7.85
C ALA A 134 -1.48 -12.82 -7.24
N ARG A 135 -2.57 -13.58 -7.12
CA ARG A 135 -2.57 -15.02 -6.78
C ARG A 135 -2.01 -15.34 -5.39
N THR A 136 -2.27 -14.46 -4.43
CA THR A 136 -1.73 -14.51 -3.07
C THR A 136 -2.16 -15.73 -2.24
N ALA A 137 -3.25 -16.40 -2.58
CA ALA A 137 -3.72 -17.60 -1.86
C ALA A 137 -2.71 -18.75 -1.91
N ARG A 138 -1.83 -18.79 -2.93
CA ARG A 138 -0.82 -19.84 -3.12
C ARG A 138 0.52 -19.53 -2.43
N HIS A 139 0.60 -18.41 -1.71
CA HIS A 139 1.85 -17.90 -1.17
C HIS A 139 1.84 -17.95 0.36
N GLN A 140 3.02 -18.24 0.94
CA GLN A 140 3.26 -18.16 2.38
C GLN A 140 3.81 -16.79 2.80
N GLN A 141 4.16 -15.96 1.83
CA GLN A 141 4.72 -14.63 2.02
C GLN A 141 4.40 -13.74 0.81
N ALA A 142 4.23 -12.45 1.07
CA ALA A 142 3.91 -11.45 0.06
C ALA A 142 4.57 -10.12 0.44
N VAL A 143 4.85 -9.26 -0.53
CA VAL A 143 5.43 -7.93 -0.26
C VAL A 143 4.56 -6.88 -0.91
N VAL A 144 3.76 -6.13 -0.19
CA VAL A 144 2.95 -5.05 -0.79
C VAL A 144 3.83 -3.84 -1.06
N HIS A 145 3.78 -3.30 -2.29
CA HIS A 145 4.54 -2.12 -2.69
C HIS A 145 3.67 -0.88 -2.56
N THR A 146 4.18 0.17 -1.96
CA THR A 146 3.52 1.48 -1.91
C THR A 146 4.42 2.57 -2.45
N ARG A 147 3.79 3.61 -2.99
CA ARG A 147 4.50 4.79 -3.49
C ARG A 147 3.64 6.04 -3.41
N TRP A 148 4.21 7.10 -2.89
CA TRP A 148 3.64 8.44 -2.99
C TRP A 148 4.20 9.19 -4.20
N THR A 149 3.32 9.86 -4.96
CA THR A 149 3.68 10.71 -6.11
C THR A 149 3.01 12.09 -5.99
N PRO A 150 3.70 13.21 -6.25
CA PRO A 150 5.13 13.32 -6.59
C PRO A 150 6.08 13.09 -5.39
N GLY A 151 5.52 13.08 -4.17
CA GLY A 151 6.19 12.80 -2.91
C GLY A 151 5.15 12.59 -1.81
N SER A 152 5.57 12.39 -0.58
CA SER A 152 4.64 12.15 0.53
C SER A 152 3.93 13.44 1.00
N PRO A 153 2.80 13.35 1.72
CA PRO A 153 2.12 14.51 2.26
C PRO A 153 2.98 15.39 3.19
N ILE A 154 3.97 14.80 3.87
CA ILE A 154 4.90 15.54 4.72
C ILE A 154 6.08 16.08 3.91
N LYS A 155 6.53 15.35 2.88
CA LYS A 155 7.69 15.67 2.06
C LYS A 155 7.36 15.61 0.57
N THR A 156 6.75 16.66 0.05
CA THR A 156 6.15 16.67 -1.30
C THR A 156 7.14 16.55 -2.47
N ASN A 157 8.43 16.78 -2.22
CA ASN A 157 9.50 16.72 -3.22
C ASN A 157 10.45 15.53 -3.02
N GLU A 158 10.18 14.67 -2.03
CA GLU A 158 10.94 13.45 -1.80
C GLU A 158 10.09 12.24 -2.18
N GLU A 159 10.65 11.37 -3.02
CA GLU A 159 10.02 10.10 -3.33
C GLU A 159 9.92 9.27 -2.05
N LEU A 160 8.70 8.86 -1.71
CA LEU A 160 8.45 7.88 -0.66
C LEU A 160 7.93 6.60 -1.33
N LEU A 161 8.81 5.61 -1.37
CA LEU A 161 8.54 4.28 -1.88
C LEU A 161 8.84 3.28 -0.77
N GLU A 162 7.85 2.45 -0.47
CA GLU A 162 7.90 1.54 0.67
C GLU A 162 7.48 0.13 0.26
N TYR A 163 8.00 -0.85 0.98
CA TYR A 163 7.68 -2.26 0.81
C TYR A 163 7.28 -2.84 2.14
N TYR A 164 6.10 -3.44 2.19
CA TYR A 164 5.51 -4.06 3.37
C TYR A 164 5.53 -5.58 3.21
N ALA A 165 6.41 -6.26 3.91
CA ALA A 165 6.53 -7.71 3.86
C ALA A 165 5.59 -8.39 4.84
N PHE A 166 4.68 -9.20 4.32
CA PHE A 166 3.72 -9.99 5.08
C PHE A 166 4.05 -11.48 5.01
N ARG A 167 3.86 -12.17 6.13
CA ARG A 167 3.99 -13.63 6.22
C ARG A 167 2.68 -14.25 6.69
N LYS A 168 2.30 -15.36 6.07
CA LYS A 168 1.18 -16.18 6.47
C LYS A 168 1.58 -16.96 7.73
N LYS A 169 0.84 -16.78 8.83
CA LYS A 169 1.01 -17.54 10.08
C LYS A 169 0.13 -18.79 10.08
N ASP A 170 -1.09 -18.64 9.56
CA ASP A 170 -2.07 -19.70 9.34
C ASP A 170 -3.00 -19.31 8.18
N GLU A 171 -4.05 -20.10 7.92
CA GLU A 171 -4.99 -19.86 6.82
C GLU A 171 -5.74 -18.51 6.86
N LYS A 172 -5.90 -17.92 8.05
CA LYS A 172 -6.66 -16.69 8.29
C LYS A 172 -5.80 -15.52 8.77
N THR A 173 -4.52 -15.76 9.04
CA THR A 173 -3.65 -14.77 9.67
C THR A 173 -2.45 -14.45 8.80
N TRP A 174 -2.34 -13.18 8.42
CA TRP A 174 -1.17 -12.59 7.79
C TRP A 174 -0.64 -11.46 8.66
N THR A 175 0.66 -11.49 8.98
CA THR A 175 1.33 -10.50 9.83
C THR A 175 2.38 -9.74 9.04
N LEU A 176 2.50 -8.44 9.30
CA LEU A 176 3.63 -7.64 8.83
C LEU A 176 4.89 -8.10 9.58
N GLU A 177 5.95 -8.43 8.85
CA GLU A 177 7.22 -8.93 9.39
C GLU A 177 8.37 -7.94 9.20
N ALA A 178 8.27 -7.07 8.19
CA ALA A 178 9.28 -6.06 7.92
C ALA A 178 8.71 -4.95 7.02
N THR A 179 9.25 -3.74 7.18
CA THR A 179 9.09 -2.63 6.24
C THR A 179 10.44 -2.22 5.68
N LEU A 180 10.45 -1.76 4.43
CA LEU A 180 11.64 -1.19 3.79
C LEU A 180 11.25 0.11 3.11
N HIS A 181 11.98 1.18 3.41
CA HIS A 181 11.82 2.46 2.76
C HIS A 181 13.00 2.71 1.81
N ASN A 182 12.71 2.98 0.54
CA ASN A 182 13.73 3.37 -0.43
C ASN A 182 14.01 4.86 -0.30
N GLN A 183 14.61 5.29 0.80
CA GLN A 183 15.30 6.57 0.80
C GLN A 183 16.71 6.34 0.29
N LYS A 184 17.13 7.13 -0.70
CA LYS A 184 18.54 7.34 -1.07
C LYS A 184 19.43 7.76 0.13
N THR A 185 18.86 7.94 1.31
CA THR A 185 19.52 8.19 2.59
C THR A 185 19.07 7.15 3.62
N LYS A 186 20.04 6.52 4.27
CA LYS A 186 19.90 5.55 5.38
C LYS A 186 19.23 6.19 6.62
N GLN A 187 17.95 6.53 6.56
CA GLN A 187 17.16 6.86 7.74
C GLN A 187 16.02 5.86 7.85
N HIS A 188 16.20 4.90 8.77
CA HIS A 188 15.16 4.02 9.24
C HIS A 188 14.09 4.87 9.92
N TYR A 189 12.86 4.84 9.39
CA TYR A 189 11.68 5.08 10.22
C TYR A 189 11.26 3.71 10.73
N GLU A 190 11.67 3.36 11.95
CA GLU A 190 11.01 2.30 12.70
C GLU A 190 9.66 2.85 13.17
N LEU A 191 8.62 2.67 12.36
CA LEU A 191 7.26 2.70 12.89
C LEU A 191 7.04 1.32 13.53
N SER A 192 7.40 1.26 14.81
CA SER A 192 7.27 0.07 15.64
C SER A 192 5.83 -0.43 15.64
N THR A 193 5.65 -1.68 15.21
CA THR A 193 4.59 -2.56 15.68
C THR A 193 4.73 -2.75 17.19
N GLN A 194 4.09 -1.88 17.98
CA GLN A 194 3.72 -2.19 19.35
C GLN A 194 2.22 -2.51 19.38
N TYR A 195 1.91 -3.76 19.05
CA TYR A 195 0.62 -4.37 19.35
C TYR A 195 0.86 -5.78 19.87
N GLU A 196 1.45 -5.88 21.06
CA GLU A 196 1.35 -7.08 21.87
C GLU A 196 1.34 -6.72 23.38
N GLN A 197 0.27 -7.16 24.02
CA GLN A 197 0.10 -7.48 25.45
C GLN A 197 -0.13 -6.35 26.46
N GLU A 198 -1.41 -6.01 26.67
CA GLU A 198 -1.91 -5.73 28.01
C GLU A 198 -3.00 -6.77 28.36
N ASN A 199 -2.60 -7.79 29.12
CA ASN A 199 -3.53 -8.50 30.00
C ASN A 199 -3.59 -7.71 31.31
N PRO A 200 -4.78 -7.29 31.80
CA PRO A 200 -4.95 -6.92 33.19
C PRO A 200 -5.42 -8.13 34.03
N PRO A 201 -5.23 -8.07 35.36
CA PRO A 201 -5.19 -9.21 36.27
C PRO A 201 -6.49 -10.00 36.43
#